data_AF-A0A175R3K8-F1
#
_entry.id   AF-A0A175R3K8-F1
#
_cell.length_a   1.000
_cell.length_b   1.000
_cell.length_c   1.000
_cell.angle_alpha   90.00
_cell.angle_beta   90.00
_cell.angle_gamma   90.00
#
_symmetry.space_group_name_H-M   'P 1'
#
loop_
_entity.id
_entity.type
_entity.pdbx_description
1 polymer ?
#
loop_
_entity_poly.entity_id
_entity_poly.type
_entity_poly.pdbx_seq_one_letter_code
_entity_poly.pdbx_strand_id
1 'polypeptide(L)'
;MRADFPFSPPTGWVPSDYADEISPPPRDTPNDWIIERSNAHAKTPHALLAGSDESLPTRSNVPADVAQALLSAPDAGLGHLIGGTKIAAGQIVSFLAFFDLGKTDILVAPDGTWSSADTLPIDPSATMFCELGDGETLAFSLDEIARNHADTIRLSEPEMVTVDLWHWSDDVPFVLAIGKDGTLGFLQVVDEPTTNEAETIGAPEPETTEA
;
A
#
# COMPACT_ATOMS: atom_id res chain seq x y z
N MET A 1 -4.64 0.53 16.63
CA MET A 1 -4.38 1.79 15.91
C MET A 1 -4.55 1.57 14.42
N ARG A 2 -5.15 2.51 13.69
CA ARG A 2 -5.06 2.52 12.23
C ARG A 2 -3.59 2.73 11.85
N ALA A 3 -3.21 2.41 10.60
CA ALA A 3 -1.97 2.95 10.06
C ALA A 3 -2.07 4.48 10.19
N ASP A 4 -1.32 5.06 11.11
CA ASP A 4 -1.23 6.50 11.28
C ASP A 4 -0.35 7.00 10.15
N PHE A 5 -0.97 7.26 9.00
CA PHE A 5 -0.29 7.89 7.89
C PHE A 5 0.09 9.30 8.36
N PRO A 6 1.38 9.67 8.34
CA PRO A 6 1.82 10.99 8.81
C PRO A 6 1.33 12.14 7.91
N PHE A 7 0.58 11.82 6.85
CA PHE A 7 0.10 12.71 5.81
C PHE A 7 -1.43 12.60 5.63
N SER A 8 -1.96 13.28 4.61
CA SER A 8 -3.33 13.12 4.11
C SER A 8 -3.74 11.65 3.97
N PRO A 9 -5.05 11.31 4.08
CA PRO A 9 -5.50 9.95 3.82
C PRO A 9 -5.07 9.50 2.41
N PRO A 10 -4.81 8.20 2.20
CA PRO A 10 -4.40 7.70 0.90
C PRO A 10 -5.46 7.98 -0.16
N THR A 11 -5.01 8.30 -1.37
CA THR A 11 -5.87 8.54 -2.52
C THR A 11 -6.30 7.25 -3.20
N GLY A 12 -5.66 6.11 -2.88
CA GLY A 12 -6.14 4.80 -3.26
C GLY A 12 -5.33 3.65 -2.65
N TRP A 13 -5.70 2.43 -3.03
CA TRP A 13 -5.13 1.18 -2.54
C TRP A 13 -4.93 0.20 -3.68
N VAL A 14 -3.83 -0.55 -3.63
CA VAL A 14 -3.49 -1.63 -4.58
C VAL A 14 -2.97 -2.85 -3.81
N PRO A 15 -3.41 -4.08 -4.12
CA PRO A 15 -2.77 -5.29 -3.59
C PRO A 15 -1.28 -5.30 -3.92
N SER A 16 -0.42 -5.57 -2.93
CA SER A 16 1.04 -5.45 -3.12
C SER A 16 1.56 -6.33 -4.27
N ASP A 17 1.00 -7.53 -4.43
CA ASP A 17 1.31 -8.47 -5.52
C ASP A 17 0.97 -7.93 -6.94
N TYR A 18 0.27 -6.79 -7.06
CA TYR A 18 -0.08 -6.19 -8.34
C TYR A 18 0.67 -4.89 -8.64
N ALA A 19 1.40 -4.36 -7.65
CA ALA A 19 2.11 -3.09 -7.80
C ALA A 19 3.36 -3.22 -8.70
N ASP A 20 4.00 -4.40 -8.71
CA ASP A 20 5.24 -4.65 -9.45
C ASP A 20 5.04 -5.05 -10.92
N GLU A 21 3.87 -5.60 -11.30
CA GLU A 21 3.70 -6.21 -12.62
C GLU A 21 2.97 -5.32 -13.64
N ILE A 22 1.83 -4.71 -13.26
CA ILE A 22 0.94 -3.97 -14.19
C ILE A 22 0.45 -2.64 -13.58
N SER A 23 0.74 -2.37 -12.29
CA SER A 23 0.33 -1.17 -11.54
C SER A 23 -1.09 -0.70 -11.91
N PRO A 24 -2.11 -1.52 -11.63
CA PRO A 24 -3.49 -1.12 -11.91
C PRO A 24 -3.83 0.20 -11.22
N PRO A 25 -4.79 0.97 -11.76
CA PRO A 25 -5.28 2.17 -11.09
C PRO A 25 -5.68 1.85 -9.64
N PRO A 26 -5.17 2.62 -8.66
CA PRO A 26 -5.56 2.48 -7.26
C PRO A 26 -7.08 2.61 -7.09
N ARG A 27 -7.65 1.85 -6.14
CA ARG A 27 -9.08 1.94 -5.78
C ARG A 27 -9.28 2.64 -4.44
N ASP A 28 -10.43 3.27 -4.25
CA ASP A 28 -10.74 4.07 -3.05
C ASP A 28 -10.53 3.27 -1.75
N THR A 29 -10.90 1.99 -1.73
CA THR A 29 -10.73 1.11 -0.57
C THR A 29 -10.24 -0.30 -0.94
N PRO A 30 -9.62 -1.04 -0.01
CA PRO A 30 -9.30 -2.46 -0.22
C PRO A 30 -10.53 -3.32 -0.56
N ASN A 31 -11.72 -2.97 -0.08
CA ASN A 31 -12.96 -3.69 -0.38
C ASN A 31 -13.37 -3.61 -1.85
N ASP A 32 -13.01 -2.53 -2.53
CA ASP A 32 -13.36 -2.33 -3.94
C ASP A 32 -12.62 -3.30 -4.85
N TRP A 33 -11.60 -4.00 -4.35
CA TRP A 33 -10.90 -5.07 -5.07
C TRP A 33 -11.66 -6.39 -5.13
N ILE A 34 -12.73 -6.57 -4.33
CA ILE A 34 -13.57 -7.77 -4.33
C ILE A 34 -14.59 -7.70 -5.47
N ILE A 35 -14.36 -8.44 -6.56
CA ILE A 35 -15.24 -8.42 -7.75
C ILE A 35 -16.30 -9.51 -7.77
N GLU A 36 -16.02 -10.66 -7.15
CA GLU A 36 -16.97 -11.76 -7.03
C GLU A 36 -16.98 -12.32 -5.61
N ARG A 37 -18.20 -12.65 -5.16
CA ARG A 37 -18.45 -13.25 -3.85
C ARG A 37 -19.10 -14.60 -4.09
N SER A 38 -18.35 -15.68 -3.89
CA SER A 38 -18.94 -17.01 -3.96
C SER A 38 -19.40 -17.43 -2.56
N ASN A 39 -20.71 -17.37 -2.32
CA ASN A 39 -21.33 -17.87 -1.09
C ASN A 39 -21.85 -19.31 -1.28
N ALA A 40 -21.37 -20.02 -2.29
CA ALA A 40 -22.10 -21.16 -2.88
C ALA A 40 -22.57 -22.18 -1.85
N HIS A 41 -21.85 -22.44 -0.75
CA HIS A 41 -22.31 -23.34 0.34
C HIS A 41 -22.00 -22.86 1.77
N ALA A 42 -21.85 -21.55 2.02
CA ALA A 42 -21.65 -21.06 3.39
C ALA A 42 -22.96 -21.21 4.21
N LYS A 43 -23.22 -22.41 4.74
CA LYS A 43 -24.09 -22.56 5.91
C LYS A 43 -23.42 -21.75 7.01
N THR A 44 -24.03 -20.62 7.36
CA THR A 44 -23.55 -19.66 8.36
C THR A 44 -22.92 -20.38 9.56
N PRO A 45 -21.59 -20.42 9.69
CA PRO A 45 -20.99 -20.84 10.95
C PRO A 45 -21.10 -19.63 11.87
N HIS A 46 -22.07 -19.65 12.76
CA HIS A 46 -22.24 -18.63 13.80
C HIS A 46 -21.07 -18.56 14.81
N ALA A 47 -19.96 -19.24 14.55
CA ALA A 47 -18.88 -19.44 15.51
C ALA A 47 -17.51 -19.20 14.86
N LEU A 48 -17.16 -17.94 14.58
CA LEU A 48 -15.76 -17.51 14.42
C LEU A 48 -15.55 -16.06 14.90
N LEU A 49 -16.44 -15.56 15.77
CA LEU A 49 -16.32 -14.27 16.45
C LEU A 49 -16.64 -14.42 17.95
N ALA A 50 -15.90 -15.29 18.63
CA ALA A 50 -15.69 -15.26 20.08
C ALA A 50 -14.87 -16.48 20.51
N GLY A 51 -13.69 -16.27 21.09
CA GLY A 51 -12.97 -17.31 21.83
C GLY A 51 -11.48 -17.36 21.51
N SER A 52 -10.72 -16.68 22.33
CA SER A 52 -9.29 -16.87 22.57
C SER A 52 -8.95 -18.35 22.79
N ASP A 53 -8.27 -18.97 21.82
CA ASP A 53 -7.43 -20.15 22.06
C ASP A 53 -6.24 -20.13 21.08
N GLU A 54 -5.04 -20.10 21.65
CA GLU A 54 -3.76 -20.04 20.95
C GLU A 54 -3.45 -21.38 20.28
N SER A 55 -3.99 -21.61 19.09
CA SER A 55 -3.39 -22.56 18.16
C SER A 55 -3.68 -22.13 16.73
N LEU A 56 -2.71 -21.49 16.08
CA LEU A 56 -2.77 -21.20 14.65
C LEU A 56 -2.82 -22.54 13.87
N PRO A 57 -3.83 -22.79 13.04
CA PRO A 57 -3.87 -23.99 12.23
C PRO A 57 -2.74 -23.94 11.19
N THR A 58 -1.94 -24.99 11.14
CA THR A 58 -0.93 -25.21 10.09
C THR A 58 -1.60 -25.28 8.70
N ARG A 59 -1.02 -24.53 7.75
CA ARG A 59 -1.33 -24.25 6.33
C ARG A 59 -2.09 -25.25 5.42
N SER A 60 -2.61 -26.40 5.84
CA SER A 60 -2.96 -27.47 4.89
C SER A 60 -4.38 -28.08 4.95
N ASN A 61 -5.35 -27.49 5.64
CA ASN A 61 -6.75 -27.96 5.56
C ASN A 61 -7.73 -26.79 5.71
N VAL A 62 -7.89 -25.98 4.66
CA VAL A 62 -9.04 -25.06 4.57
C VAL A 62 -10.24 -25.90 4.11
N PRO A 63 -11.32 -26.04 4.90
CA PRO A 63 -12.52 -26.77 4.49
C PRO A 63 -13.08 -26.18 3.18
N ALA A 64 -13.66 -27.02 2.32
CA ALA A 64 -14.29 -26.59 1.07
C ALA A 64 -15.48 -25.61 1.25
N ASP A 65 -15.86 -25.34 2.49
CA ASP A 65 -17.03 -24.55 2.91
C ASP A 65 -16.67 -23.12 3.35
N VAL A 66 -15.39 -22.72 3.27
CA VAL A 66 -14.97 -21.36 3.64
C VAL A 66 -15.35 -20.39 2.53
N ALA A 67 -16.01 -19.28 2.89
CA ALA A 67 -16.39 -18.23 1.94
C ALA A 67 -15.16 -17.71 1.18
N GLN A 68 -15.29 -17.53 -0.14
CA GLN A 68 -14.20 -17.09 -1.01
C GLN A 68 -14.56 -15.80 -1.75
N ALA A 69 -13.59 -14.91 -1.83
CA ALA A 69 -13.59 -13.74 -2.69
C ALA A 69 -12.63 -13.95 -3.86
N LEU A 70 -12.93 -13.28 -4.98
CA LEU A 70 -12.00 -13.11 -6.09
C LEU A 70 -11.51 -11.66 -6.08
N LEU A 71 -10.19 -11.46 -6.02
CA LEU A 71 -9.62 -10.14 -6.29
C LEU A 71 -9.64 -9.87 -7.78
N SER A 72 -9.93 -8.63 -8.13
CA SER A 72 -9.82 -8.15 -9.49
C SER A 72 -8.36 -8.13 -9.93
N ALA A 73 -8.05 -8.77 -11.05
CA ALA A 73 -6.88 -8.38 -11.82
C ALA A 73 -7.01 -6.93 -12.31
N PRO A 74 -5.89 -6.27 -12.68
CA PRO A 74 -5.85 -4.96 -13.32
C PRO A 74 -6.88 -4.77 -14.45
N ASP A 75 -7.05 -5.78 -15.29
CA ASP A 75 -7.83 -5.71 -16.53
C ASP A 75 -9.16 -6.48 -16.48
N ALA A 76 -9.64 -6.87 -15.30
CA ALA A 76 -10.85 -7.70 -15.19
C ALA A 76 -12.10 -7.03 -15.80
N GLY A 77 -12.11 -5.70 -15.98
CA GLY A 77 -13.17 -4.95 -16.66
C GLY A 77 -13.09 -4.95 -18.19
N LEU A 78 -11.98 -5.39 -18.80
CA LEU A 78 -11.74 -5.38 -20.24
C LEU A 78 -11.97 -6.77 -20.90
N GLY A 79 -12.59 -7.70 -20.18
CA GLY A 79 -12.91 -9.04 -20.70
C GLY A 79 -11.74 -10.02 -20.68
N HIS A 80 -10.63 -9.70 -20.02
CA HIS A 80 -9.57 -10.66 -19.73
C HIS A 80 -9.99 -11.57 -18.56
N LEU A 81 -10.41 -12.79 -18.88
CA LEU A 81 -10.84 -13.84 -17.92
C LEU A 81 -9.68 -14.47 -17.13
N ILE A 82 -8.47 -13.93 -17.26
CA ILE A 82 -7.25 -14.47 -16.67
C ILE A 82 -6.83 -13.50 -15.55
N GLY A 83 -6.78 -13.97 -14.30
CA GLY A 83 -5.91 -13.34 -13.29
C GLY A 83 -6.54 -12.94 -11.96
N GLY A 84 -7.80 -13.29 -11.67
CA GLY A 84 -8.32 -13.03 -10.33
C GLY A 84 -7.68 -13.95 -9.28
N THR A 85 -7.10 -13.39 -8.22
CA THR A 85 -6.56 -14.18 -7.11
C THR A 85 -7.72 -14.61 -6.19
N LYS A 86 -7.90 -15.93 -6.01
CA LYS A 86 -8.88 -16.46 -5.05
C LYS A 86 -8.36 -16.35 -3.64
N ILE A 87 -9.18 -15.81 -2.74
CA ILE A 87 -8.85 -15.61 -1.34
C ILE A 87 -9.96 -16.22 -0.48
N ALA A 88 -9.59 -16.98 0.54
CA ALA A 88 -10.52 -17.51 1.52
C ALA A 88 -10.68 -16.56 2.72
N ALA A 89 -11.86 -16.56 3.35
CA ALA A 89 -12.04 -15.85 4.62
C ALA A 89 -11.00 -16.32 5.67
N GLY A 90 -10.43 -15.37 6.40
CA GLY A 90 -9.31 -15.56 7.34
C GLY A 90 -7.92 -15.40 6.70
N GLN A 91 -7.82 -15.36 5.37
CA GLN A 91 -6.54 -15.10 4.70
C GLN A 91 -6.17 -13.62 4.78
N ILE A 92 -4.88 -13.36 5.01
CA ILE A 92 -4.29 -12.02 5.00
C ILE A 92 -3.81 -11.69 3.58
N VAL A 93 -4.06 -10.45 3.16
CA VAL A 93 -3.56 -9.84 1.94
C VAL A 93 -2.93 -8.49 2.28
N SER A 94 -1.73 -8.26 1.78
CA SER A 94 -1.05 -6.97 1.88
C SER A 94 -1.55 -6.02 0.79
N PHE A 95 -1.79 -4.78 1.18
CA PHE A 95 -2.09 -3.68 0.28
C PHE A 95 -1.06 -2.56 0.48
N LEU A 96 -0.71 -1.88 -0.60
CA LEU A 96 0.01 -0.62 -0.57
C LEU A 96 -1.02 0.52 -0.63
N ALA A 97 -0.83 1.53 0.23
CA ALA A 97 -1.57 2.76 0.17
C ALA A 97 -0.87 3.71 -0.84
N PHE A 98 -1.64 4.24 -1.79
CA PHE A 98 -1.17 5.20 -2.78
C PHE A 98 -1.47 6.63 -2.33
N PHE A 99 -0.51 7.53 -2.54
CA PHE A 99 -0.64 8.95 -2.28
C PHE A 99 -0.29 9.73 -3.55
N ASP A 100 -1.30 10.39 -4.11
CA ASP A 100 -1.12 11.40 -5.14
C ASP A 100 -0.79 12.74 -4.46
N LEU A 101 0.45 13.19 -4.63
CA LEU A 101 0.98 14.43 -4.03
C LEU A 101 0.91 15.60 -5.02
N GLY A 102 0.23 15.42 -6.15
CA GLY A 102 0.06 16.44 -7.19
C GLY A 102 1.20 16.43 -8.20
N LYS A 103 1.54 17.63 -8.69
CA LYS A 103 2.49 17.83 -9.78
C LYS A 103 3.42 18.99 -9.46
N THR A 104 4.61 18.98 -10.07
CA THR A 104 5.53 20.11 -10.03
C THR A 104 6.19 20.33 -11.39
N ASP A 105 6.52 21.59 -11.69
CA ASP A 105 7.30 21.95 -12.86
C ASP A 105 8.78 22.11 -12.49
N ILE A 106 9.65 21.45 -13.26
CA ILE A 106 11.11 21.58 -13.16
C ILE A 106 11.68 22.12 -14.48
N LEU A 107 12.71 22.95 -14.38
CA LEU A 107 13.50 23.38 -15.53
C LEU A 107 14.73 22.49 -15.63
N VAL A 108 14.77 21.64 -16.67
CA VAL A 108 15.86 20.68 -16.92
C VAL A 108 16.86 21.30 -17.90
N ALA A 109 18.13 21.34 -17.53
CA ALA A 109 19.21 21.82 -18.39
C ALA A 109 19.77 20.71 -19.31
N PRO A 110 20.48 21.06 -20.39
CA PRO A 110 21.09 20.09 -21.30
C PRO A 110 22.07 19.08 -20.69
N ASP A 111 22.61 19.36 -19.49
CA ASP A 111 23.50 18.46 -18.76
C ASP A 111 22.78 17.53 -17.77
N GLY A 112 21.44 17.57 -17.74
CA GLY A 112 20.60 16.78 -16.84
C GLY A 112 20.50 17.33 -15.43
N THR A 113 21.07 18.50 -15.14
CA THR A 113 20.77 19.23 -13.89
C THR A 113 19.40 19.89 -13.99
N TRP A 114 18.78 20.17 -12.83
CA TRP A 114 17.46 20.81 -12.80
C TRP A 114 17.34 21.84 -11.69
N SER A 115 16.34 22.71 -11.83
CA SER A 115 15.88 23.62 -10.79
C SER A 115 14.36 23.60 -10.73
N SER A 116 13.78 23.73 -9.54
CA SER A 116 12.32 23.90 -9.41
C SER A 116 11.91 25.20 -10.10
N ALA A 117 10.91 25.11 -10.99
CA ALA A 117 10.27 26.27 -11.60
C ALA A 117 9.11 26.80 -10.76
N ASP A 118 8.61 25.98 -9.83
CA ASP A 118 7.56 26.33 -8.90
C ASP A 118 8.07 27.17 -7.73
N THR A 119 7.14 27.97 -7.18
CA THR A 119 7.40 28.75 -5.95
C THR A 119 7.12 27.98 -4.67
N LEU A 120 6.36 26.88 -4.77
CA LEU A 120 6.05 26.02 -3.65
C LEU A 120 7.10 24.92 -3.51
N PRO A 121 7.51 24.56 -2.28
CA PRO A 121 8.41 23.44 -2.09
C PRO A 121 7.72 22.14 -2.54
N ILE A 122 8.49 21.27 -3.18
CA ILE A 122 8.10 19.90 -3.48
C ILE A 122 7.82 19.18 -2.15
N ASP A 123 6.75 18.40 -2.10
CA ASP A 123 6.40 17.66 -0.90
C ASP A 123 7.54 16.69 -0.52
N PRO A 124 8.13 16.81 0.68
CA PRO A 124 9.26 15.98 1.08
C PRO A 124 8.90 14.49 1.26
N SER A 125 7.61 14.14 1.22
CA SER A 125 7.15 12.74 1.24
C SER A 125 7.14 12.08 -0.14
N ALA A 126 7.32 12.82 -1.23
CA ALA A 126 7.40 12.26 -2.57
C ALA A 126 8.63 11.36 -2.72
N THR A 127 8.40 10.10 -3.05
CA THR A 127 9.46 9.09 -3.25
C THR A 127 9.50 8.54 -4.67
N MET A 128 8.47 8.82 -5.47
CA MET A 128 8.35 8.39 -6.85
C MET A 128 7.91 9.56 -7.72
N PHE A 129 8.51 9.65 -8.90
CA PHE A 129 8.41 10.76 -9.82
C PHE A 129 8.19 10.21 -11.23
N CYS A 130 7.35 10.88 -12.01
CA CYS A 130 7.03 10.43 -13.37
C CYS A 130 6.74 11.66 -14.25
N GLU A 131 7.24 11.71 -15.48
CA GLU A 131 6.85 12.77 -16.41
C GLU A 131 5.35 12.69 -16.70
N LEU A 132 4.71 13.86 -16.79
CA LEU A 132 3.26 13.94 -16.93
C LEU A 132 2.77 13.18 -18.18
N GLY A 133 2.02 12.12 -17.93
CA GLY A 133 1.42 11.31 -19.00
C GLY A 133 2.35 10.25 -19.62
N ASP A 134 3.56 10.08 -19.09
CA ASP A 134 4.49 9.05 -19.54
C ASP A 134 4.88 8.10 -18.38
N GLY A 135 4.07 7.05 -18.18
CA GLY A 135 4.28 6.05 -17.14
C GLY A 135 5.60 5.27 -17.23
N GLU A 136 6.31 5.34 -18.36
CA GLU A 136 7.59 4.64 -18.56
C GLU A 136 8.78 5.44 -17.99
N THR A 137 8.56 6.70 -17.61
CA THR A 137 9.59 7.59 -17.05
C THR A 137 9.70 7.51 -15.52
N LEU A 138 9.14 6.47 -14.91
CA LEU A 138 9.16 6.30 -13.47
C LEU A 138 10.59 6.32 -12.91
N ALA A 139 10.81 7.20 -11.92
CA ALA A 139 12.09 7.37 -11.25
C ALA A 139 11.91 7.57 -9.74
N PHE A 140 12.99 7.42 -8.98
CA PHE A 140 12.99 7.55 -7.51
C PHE A 140 13.62 8.87 -7.03
N SER A 141 13.94 9.76 -7.95
CA SER A 141 14.40 11.12 -7.67
C SER A 141 14.19 12.04 -8.86
N LEU A 142 14.05 13.36 -8.61
CA LEU A 142 14.03 14.35 -9.68
C LEU A 142 15.36 14.45 -10.43
N ASP A 143 16.49 14.14 -9.79
CA ASP A 143 17.79 14.05 -10.44
C ASP A 143 17.84 12.94 -11.49
N GLU A 144 17.10 11.85 -11.28
CA GLU A 144 16.97 10.76 -12.25
C GLU A 144 16.02 11.14 -13.39
N ILE A 145 14.87 11.75 -13.11
CA ILE A 145 13.97 12.32 -14.15
C ILE A 145 14.75 13.27 -15.06
N ALA A 146 15.42 14.28 -14.49
CA ALA A 146 16.11 15.31 -15.26
C ALA A 146 17.21 14.74 -16.16
N ARG A 147 18.01 13.78 -15.65
CA ARG A 147 19.03 13.10 -16.45
C ARG A 147 18.43 12.25 -17.56
N ASN A 148 17.42 11.43 -17.25
CA ASN A 148 16.78 10.56 -18.23
C ASN A 148 16.13 11.37 -19.36
N HIS A 149 15.47 12.48 -19.02
CA HIS A 149 14.85 13.38 -19.97
C HIS A 149 15.89 14.03 -20.90
N ALA A 150 16.96 14.60 -20.32
CA ALA A 150 18.04 15.24 -21.07
C ALA A 150 18.75 14.25 -22.02
N ASP A 151 18.99 13.02 -21.57
CA ASP A 151 19.66 11.98 -22.37
C ASP A 151 18.77 11.43 -23.49
N THR A 152 17.48 11.27 -23.23
CA THR A 152 16.51 10.70 -24.18
C THR A 152 16.23 11.66 -25.33
N ILE A 153 15.97 12.94 -25.04
CA ILE A 153 15.61 13.95 -26.05
C ILE A 153 16.84 14.65 -26.62
N ARG A 154 18.00 14.59 -25.92
CA ARG A 154 19.23 15.32 -26.25
C ARG A 154 18.99 16.82 -26.34
N LEU A 155 18.59 17.40 -25.21
CA LEU A 155 18.29 18.83 -25.11
C LEU A 155 19.47 19.71 -25.56
N SER A 156 19.17 20.74 -26.34
CA SER A 156 20.13 21.79 -26.70
C SER A 156 19.97 23.06 -25.87
N GLU A 157 18.83 23.22 -25.22
CA GLU A 157 18.47 24.34 -24.34
C GLU A 157 17.65 23.83 -23.15
N PRO A 158 17.56 24.58 -22.04
CA PRO A 158 16.74 24.16 -20.92
C PRO A 158 15.26 24.04 -21.29
N GLU A 159 14.61 22.99 -20.80
CA GLU A 159 13.20 22.68 -21.09
C GLU A 159 12.39 22.56 -19.79
N MET A 160 11.13 22.99 -19.84
CA MET A 160 10.19 22.85 -18.74
C MET A 160 9.55 21.47 -18.79
N VAL A 161 9.65 20.72 -17.69
CA VAL A 161 9.08 19.38 -17.57
C VAL A 161 8.12 19.36 -16.39
N THR A 162 6.88 18.94 -16.63
CA THR A 162 5.90 18.71 -15.56
C THR A 162 6.02 17.27 -15.07
N VAL A 163 6.15 17.10 -13.76
CA VAL A 163 6.40 15.82 -13.09
C VAL A 163 5.26 15.53 -12.11
N ASP A 164 4.64 14.35 -12.22
CA ASP A 164 3.72 13.79 -11.24
C ASP A 164 4.50 13.30 -10.01
N LEU A 165 3.98 13.59 -8.81
CA LEU A 165 4.61 13.30 -7.52
C LEU A 165 3.81 12.24 -6.75
N TRP A 166 4.42 11.10 -6.46
CA TRP A 166 3.75 9.99 -5.78
C TRP A 166 4.52 9.46 -4.57
N HIS A 167 3.77 8.78 -3.71
CA HIS A 167 4.30 7.95 -2.64
C HIS A 167 3.47 6.67 -2.51
N TRP A 168 4.12 5.57 -2.18
CA TRP A 168 3.48 4.34 -1.74
C TRP A 168 3.90 4.06 -0.31
N SER A 169 2.96 3.64 0.53
CA SER A 169 3.30 3.15 1.86
C SER A 169 4.06 1.82 1.80
N ASP A 170 4.57 1.38 2.95
CA ASP A 170 4.88 -0.03 3.17
C ASP A 170 3.61 -0.92 3.07
N ASP A 171 3.82 -2.24 3.09
CA ASP A 171 2.74 -3.22 3.12
C ASP A 171 1.81 -3.03 4.33
N VAL A 172 0.53 -2.88 4.04
CA VAL A 172 -0.53 -2.81 5.04
C VAL A 172 -1.33 -4.11 5.00
N PRO A 173 -1.26 -4.96 6.04
CA PRO A 173 -1.97 -6.23 6.06
C PRO A 173 -3.47 -6.05 6.32
N PHE A 174 -4.30 -6.75 5.53
CA PHE A 174 -5.74 -6.86 5.72
C PHE A 174 -6.18 -8.31 5.74
N VAL A 175 -7.06 -8.68 6.66
CA VAL A 175 -7.70 -10.00 6.68
C VAL A 175 -9.04 -9.95 5.96
N LEU A 176 -9.30 -10.91 5.09
CA LEU A 176 -10.63 -11.08 4.49
C LEU A 176 -11.58 -11.68 5.55
N ALA A 177 -12.56 -10.93 6.00
CA ALA A 177 -13.51 -11.33 7.04
C ALA A 177 -14.94 -11.43 6.51
N ILE A 178 -15.77 -12.20 7.22
CA ILE A 178 -17.21 -12.28 7.00
C ILE A 178 -17.89 -11.38 8.04
N GLY A 179 -18.58 -10.34 7.58
CA GLY A 179 -19.42 -9.47 8.39
C GLY A 179 -20.61 -10.21 9.00
N LYS A 180 -21.26 -9.57 9.99
CA LYS A 180 -22.45 -10.16 10.66
C LYS A 180 -23.63 -10.40 9.73
N ASP A 181 -23.69 -9.66 8.63
CA ASP A 181 -24.68 -9.78 7.56
C ASP A 181 -24.29 -10.83 6.50
N GLY A 182 -23.18 -11.54 6.70
CA GLY A 182 -22.65 -12.53 5.75
C GLY A 182 -21.90 -11.92 4.56
N THR A 183 -21.64 -10.60 4.55
CA THR A 183 -20.85 -9.96 3.49
C THR A 183 -19.36 -10.16 3.72
N LEU A 184 -18.60 -10.34 2.64
CA LEU A 184 -17.13 -10.38 2.69
C LEU A 184 -16.56 -8.96 2.62
N GLY A 185 -15.56 -8.69 3.45
CA GLY A 185 -14.81 -7.44 3.43
C GLY A 185 -13.44 -7.57 4.11
N PHE A 186 -12.51 -6.73 3.71
CA PHE A 186 -11.19 -6.59 4.30
C PHE A 186 -11.26 -5.77 5.60
N LEU A 187 -10.63 -6.30 6.64
CA LEU A 187 -10.39 -5.62 7.91
C LEU A 187 -8.88 -5.45 8.08
N GLN A 188 -8.44 -4.22 8.33
CA GLN A 188 -7.02 -3.94 8.56
C GLN A 188 -6.54 -4.74 9.78
N VAL A 189 -5.45 -5.48 9.61
CA VAL A 189 -4.76 -6.11 10.74
C VAL A 189 -3.99 -5.00 11.43
N VAL A 190 -4.41 -4.71 12.64
CA VAL A 190 -3.77 -3.72 13.49
C VAL A 190 -2.83 -4.48 14.40
N ASP A 191 -1.54 -4.16 14.36
CA ASP A 191 -0.63 -4.60 15.42
C ASP A 191 -1.18 -4.07 16.74
N GLU A 192 -1.57 -4.97 17.64
CA GLU A 192 -1.74 -4.58 19.03
C GLU A 192 -0.35 -4.09 19.48
N PRO A 193 -0.26 -2.91 20.13
CA PRO A 193 1.02 -2.46 20.64
C PRO A 193 1.54 -3.60 21.50
N THR A 194 2.69 -4.16 21.14
CA THR A 194 3.39 -5.09 22.00
C THR A 194 3.70 -4.28 23.24
N THR A 195 2.90 -4.45 24.29
CA THR A 195 3.18 -3.88 25.60
C THR A 195 4.41 -4.62 26.11
N ASN A 196 5.58 -4.22 25.62
CA ASN A 196 6.84 -4.50 26.27
C ASN A 196 6.87 -3.62 27.52
N GLU A 197 6.02 -3.96 28.51
CA GLU A 197 6.31 -3.71 29.91
C GLU A 197 7.50 -4.60 30.28
N ALA A 198 8.68 -4.25 29.77
CA ALA A 198 9.90 -4.59 30.46
C ALA A 198 9.87 -3.75 31.74
N GLU A 199 9.41 -4.37 32.83
CA GLU A 199 9.66 -3.94 34.18
C GLU A 199 11.10 -3.46 34.28
N THR A 200 11.29 -2.14 34.36
CA THR A 200 12.52 -1.55 34.87
C THR A 200 12.58 -1.91 36.34
N ILE A 201 13.07 -3.11 36.65
CA ILE A 201 13.46 -3.50 38.01
C ILE A 201 14.47 -2.45 38.46
N GLY A 202 14.06 -1.63 39.42
CA GLY A 202 14.85 -0.53 39.94
C GLY A 202 16.26 -0.98 40.31
N ALA A 203 17.25 -0.31 39.72
CA ALA A 203 18.60 -0.36 40.25
C ALA A 203 18.58 0.28 41.65
N PRO A 204 19.09 -0.38 42.70
CA PRO A 204 19.18 0.22 44.03
C PRO A 204 20.13 1.42 43.99
N GLU A 205 19.70 2.53 44.62
CA GLU A 205 20.52 3.73 44.81
C GLU A 205 21.84 3.41 45.52
N PRO A 206 22.98 4.00 45.11
CA PRO A 206 24.22 3.87 45.86
C PRO A 206 24.16 4.73 47.13
N GLU A 207 24.32 4.09 48.30
CA GLU A 207 24.54 4.77 49.58
C GLU A 207 25.78 5.68 49.50
N THR A 208 25.56 6.99 49.58
CA THR A 208 26.60 7.98 49.86
C THR A 208 27.04 7.86 51.33
N THR A 209 28.26 7.38 51.54
CA THR A 209 28.95 7.48 52.83
C THR A 209 29.59 8.87 52.94
N GLU A 210 29.09 9.72 53.84
CA GLU A 210 29.78 10.95 54.26
C GLU A 210 31.01 10.60 55.11
N ALA A 211 32.08 11.39 54.94
CA ALA A 211 33.26 11.44 55.79
C ALA A 211 33.59 12.90 56.13
#